data_AF-A0A7K2J236-F1
#
_entry.id   AF-A0A7K2J236-F1
#
_cell.length_a   1.000
_cell.length_b   1.000
_cell.length_c   1.000
_cell.angle_alpha   90.00
_cell.angle_beta   90.00
_cell.angle_gamma   90.00
#
_symmetry.space_group_name_H-M   'P 1'
#
loop_
_entity.id
_entity.type
_entity.pdbx_description
1 polymer ?
#
loop_
_entity_poly.entity_id
_entity_poly.type
_entity_poly.pdbx_seq_one_letter_code
_entity_poly.pdbx_strand_id
1 'polypeptide(L)'
;MNATFVHEGIEFDLTLTYADCTGVEWVWTGEQVDGVPLMAQKRAPHGCRAPWKLTDLYWELGPLIAIHDRPSNTDFRKAIDPNYEDTVAAGYVEAPAAFGARIATTPVPSPAVPQLTANHLPPSPLEQTGFRRFIRSLQKGGA
;
A
#
# COMPACT_ATOMS: atom_id res chain seq x y z
N MET A 1 -10.46 2.06 24.24
CA MET A 1 -11.52 1.08 24.58
C MET A 1 -11.17 -0.19 23.84
N ASN A 2 -10.84 -1.26 24.55
CA ASN A 2 -10.57 -2.55 23.92
C ASN A 2 -11.91 -3.27 23.79
N ALA A 3 -12.45 -3.35 22.57
CA ALA A 3 -13.72 -3.99 22.28
C ALA A 3 -13.43 -5.30 21.57
N THR A 4 -13.27 -6.38 22.35
CA THR A 4 -12.98 -7.71 21.82
C THR A 4 -14.29 -8.49 21.66
N PHE A 5 -14.45 -9.18 20.53
CA PHE A 5 -15.55 -10.10 20.25
C PHE A 5 -15.01 -11.52 20.06
N VAL A 6 -15.66 -12.52 20.65
CA VAL A 6 -15.22 -13.92 20.55
C VAL A 6 -16.23 -14.69 19.70
N HIS A 7 -15.75 -15.34 18.65
CA HIS A 7 -16.55 -16.24 17.82
C HIS A 7 -15.79 -17.55 17.63
N GLU A 8 -16.39 -18.67 18.07
CA GLU A 8 -15.80 -20.02 17.95
C GLU A 8 -14.38 -20.17 18.55
N GLY A 9 -14.11 -19.41 19.62
CA GLY A 9 -12.79 -19.39 20.26
C GLY A 9 -11.76 -18.49 19.57
N ILE A 10 -12.15 -17.78 18.51
CA ILE A 10 -11.33 -16.76 17.84
C ILE A 10 -11.68 -15.39 18.41
N GLU A 11 -10.66 -14.68 18.86
CA GLU A 11 -10.78 -13.31 19.36
C GLU A 11 -10.60 -12.29 18.22
N PHE A 12 -11.60 -11.43 18.07
CA PHE A 12 -11.61 -10.30 17.15
C PHE A 12 -11.47 -9.00 17.93
N ASP A 13 -10.38 -8.27 17.71
CA ASP A 13 -10.19 -6.92 18.21
C ASP A 13 -10.90 -5.93 17.29
N LEU A 14 -12.05 -5.41 17.73
CA LEU A 14 -12.88 -4.51 16.93
C LEU A 14 -12.27 -3.12 16.74
N THR A 15 -11.09 -2.85 17.31
CA THR A 15 -10.31 -1.64 17.01
C THR A 15 -9.50 -1.77 15.72
N LEU A 16 -9.32 -2.98 15.20
CA LEU A 16 -8.56 -3.26 13.99
C LEU A 16 -9.44 -3.22 12.73
N THR A 17 -8.76 -3.00 11.60
CA THR A 17 -9.34 -3.31 10.29
C THR A 17 -9.10 -4.79 9.98
N TYR A 18 -10.05 -5.45 9.35
CA TYR A 18 -9.91 -6.82 8.88
C TYR A 18 -10.06 -6.89 7.35
N ALA A 19 -9.31 -7.75 6.68
CA ALA A 19 -9.55 -8.11 5.29
C ALA A 19 -10.26 -9.46 5.20
N ASP A 20 -11.18 -9.60 4.24
CA ASP A 20 -11.67 -10.93 3.85
C ASP A 20 -10.72 -11.63 2.87
N CYS A 21 -11.05 -12.86 2.47
CA CYS A 21 -10.25 -13.66 1.53
C CYS A 21 -10.14 -13.04 0.14
N THR A 22 -10.98 -12.04 -0.20
CA THR A 22 -10.92 -11.30 -1.46
C THR A 22 -10.08 -10.03 -1.37
N GLY A 23 -9.62 -9.67 -0.16
CA GLY A 23 -8.84 -8.46 0.12
C GLY A 23 -9.67 -7.22 0.36
N VAL A 24 -10.99 -7.34 0.54
CA VAL A 24 -11.84 -6.20 0.90
C VAL A 24 -11.68 -5.91 2.40
N GLU A 25 -11.44 -4.65 2.72
CA GLU A 25 -11.25 -4.19 4.10
C GLU A 25 -12.58 -3.86 4.78
N TRP A 26 -12.77 -4.40 5.98
CA TRP A 26 -13.93 -4.28 6.84
C TRP A 26 -13.52 -3.66 8.18
N VAL A 27 -14.35 -2.77 8.69
CA VAL A 27 -14.18 -2.11 9.99
C VAL A 27 -15.47 -2.23 10.80
N TRP A 28 -15.33 -2.34 12.12
CA TRP A 28 -16.47 -2.32 13.01
C TRP A 28 -17.16 -0.95 12.95
N THR A 29 -18.48 -0.95 12.83
CA THR A 29 -19.29 0.29 12.77
C THR A 29 -19.47 0.94 14.14
N GLY A 30 -19.16 0.24 15.24
CA GLY A 30 -19.52 0.62 16.60
C GLY A 30 -20.89 0.06 17.05
N GLU A 31 -21.65 -0.55 16.13
CA GLU A 31 -22.97 -1.12 16.42
C GLU A 31 -22.91 -2.65 16.50
N GLN A 32 -23.93 -3.24 17.14
CA GLN A 32 -24.10 -4.69 17.26
C GLN A 32 -25.57 -5.06 17.06
N VAL A 33 -25.81 -6.23 16.49
CA VAL A 33 -27.15 -6.84 16.35
C VAL A 33 -27.08 -8.24 16.91
N ASP A 34 -27.97 -8.56 17.86
CA ASP A 34 -27.98 -9.84 18.59
C ASP A 34 -26.64 -10.15 19.29
N GLY A 35 -25.93 -9.10 19.75
CA GLY A 35 -24.60 -9.22 20.36
C GLY A 35 -23.47 -9.47 19.36
N VAL A 36 -23.76 -9.46 18.05
CA VAL A 36 -22.75 -9.62 17.00
C VAL A 36 -22.37 -8.26 16.41
N PRO A 37 -21.07 -7.92 16.33
CA PRO A 37 -20.58 -6.69 15.72
C PRO A 37 -21.03 -6.54 14.26
N LEU A 38 -21.48 -5.34 13.91
CA LEU A 38 -21.73 -4.97 12.52
C LEU A 38 -20.47 -4.40 11.89
N MET A 39 -20.13 -4.90 10.71
CA MET A 39 -18.93 -4.58 9.97
C MET A 39 -19.33 -3.89 8.66
N ALA A 40 -18.58 -2.85 8.30
CA ALA A 40 -18.78 -2.13 7.05
C ALA A 40 -17.47 -2.07 6.26
N GLN A 41 -17.58 -2.07 4.94
CA GLN A 41 -16.43 -1.89 4.06
C GLN A 41 -15.79 -0.51 4.27
N LYS A 42 -14.48 -0.48 4.50
CA LYS A 42 -13.72 0.74 4.79
C LYS A 42 -13.63 1.71 3.61
N ARG A 43 -13.52 1.18 2.38
CA ARG A 43 -13.39 1.96 1.14
C ARG A 43 -14.44 1.58 0.09
N ALA A 44 -15.69 1.42 0.49
CA ALA A 44 -16.76 1.29 -0.49
C ALA A 44 -16.94 2.63 -1.23
N PRO A 45 -16.90 2.66 -2.59
CA PRO A 45 -17.03 3.89 -3.38
C PRO A 45 -18.29 4.72 -3.08
N HIS A 46 -19.32 4.10 -2.50
CA HIS A 46 -20.60 4.70 -2.14
C HIS A 46 -21.00 4.43 -0.68
N GLY A 47 -20.05 4.05 0.18
CA GLY A 47 -20.34 3.48 1.49
C GLY A 47 -20.84 2.04 1.39
N CYS A 48 -20.73 1.28 2.49
CA CYS A 48 -21.28 -0.07 2.53
C CYS A 48 -22.80 0.03 2.58
N ARG A 49 -23.49 -0.44 1.53
CA ARG A 49 -24.96 -0.27 1.38
C ARG A 49 -25.75 -0.94 2.50
N ALA A 50 -25.20 -1.98 3.12
CA ALA A 50 -25.72 -2.61 4.33
C ALA A 50 -24.53 -3.15 5.11
N PRO A 51 -24.36 -2.82 6.41
CA PRO A 51 -23.40 -3.47 7.28
C PRO A 51 -23.73 -4.95 7.45
N TRP A 52 -22.71 -5.79 7.61
CA TRP A 52 -22.85 -7.24 7.79
C TRP A 52 -22.51 -7.63 9.21
N LYS A 53 -23.14 -8.66 9.75
CA LYS A 53 -22.68 -9.25 11.01
C LYS A 53 -21.29 -9.86 10.81
N LEU A 54 -20.41 -9.71 11.79
CA LEU A 54 -19.06 -10.28 11.76
C LEU A 54 -19.09 -11.79 11.51
N THR A 55 -20.03 -12.51 12.14
CA THR A 55 -20.22 -13.95 11.93
C THR A 55 -20.61 -14.28 10.49
N ASP A 56 -21.51 -13.50 9.88
CA ASP A 56 -21.96 -13.74 8.51
C ASP A 56 -20.82 -13.49 7.52
N LEU A 57 -20.01 -12.45 7.76
CA LEU A 57 -18.78 -12.22 6.99
C LEU A 57 -17.81 -13.38 7.10
N TYR A 58 -17.57 -13.88 8.32
CA TYR A 58 -16.66 -14.99 8.57
C TYR A 58 -17.11 -16.27 7.85
N TRP A 59 -18.42 -16.54 7.84
CA TRP A 59 -18.99 -17.71 7.18
C TRP A 59 -19.00 -17.59 5.65
N GLU A 60 -19.39 -16.44 5.10
CA GLU A 60 -19.59 -16.26 3.65
C GLU A 60 -18.29 -15.95 2.90
N LEU A 61 -17.42 -15.13 3.51
CA LEU A 61 -16.18 -14.64 2.86
C LEU A 61 -14.92 -15.30 3.42
N GLY A 62 -15.10 -16.22 4.38
CA GLY A 62 -14.04 -16.96 5.02
C GLY A 62 -13.37 -16.21 6.18
N PRO A 63 -12.26 -16.76 6.70
CA PRO A 63 -11.59 -16.21 7.86
C PRO A 63 -11.07 -14.80 7.59
N LEU A 64 -11.36 -13.90 8.53
CA LEU A 64 -10.95 -12.50 8.45
C LEU A 64 -9.50 -12.34 8.91
N ILE A 65 -8.71 -11.63 8.11
CA ILE A 65 -7.28 -11.38 8.32
C ILE A 65 -7.11 -10.02 8.98
N ALA A 66 -6.56 -9.97 10.18
CA ALA A 66 -6.28 -8.71 10.87
C ALA A 66 -5.25 -7.87 10.11
N ILE A 67 -5.59 -6.62 9.84
CA ILE A 67 -4.69 -5.62 9.26
C ILE A 67 -4.17 -4.75 10.38
N HIS A 68 -2.93 -5.00 10.76
CA HIS A 68 -2.20 -4.13 11.66
C HIS A 68 -1.63 -2.95 10.89
N ASP A 69 -1.63 -1.78 11.52
CA ASP A 69 -0.88 -0.64 10.99
C ASP A 69 0.59 -1.05 10.83
N ARG A 70 1.15 -0.79 9.64
CA ARG A 70 2.57 -1.05 9.41
C ARG A 70 3.37 -0.18 10.38
N PRO A 71 4.33 -0.76 11.13
CA PRO A 71 5.24 0.02 11.95
C PRO A 71 5.92 1.08 11.09
N SER A 72 6.10 2.28 11.64
CA SER A 72 6.85 3.30 10.92
C SER A 72 8.31 2.88 10.76
N ASN A 73 9.04 3.46 9.79
CA ASN A 73 10.48 3.23 9.68
C ASN A 73 11.24 3.60 10.98
N THR A 74 10.71 4.55 11.75
CA THR A 74 11.27 4.93 13.05
C THR A 74 11.08 3.80 14.07
N ASP A 75 9.91 3.16 14.09
CA ASP A 75 9.62 2.03 14.99
C ASP A 75 10.49 0.83 14.65
N PHE A 76 10.68 0.55 13.35
CA PHE A 76 11.61 -0.48 12.90
C PHE A 76 13.05 -0.20 13.32
N ARG A 77 13.54 1.04 13.18
CA ARG A 77 14.89 1.40 13.59
C ARG A 77 15.09 1.25 15.10
N LYS A 78 14.14 1.70 15.91
CA LYS A 78 14.16 1.52 17.37
C LYS A 78 14.15 0.04 17.79
N ALA A 79 13.47 -0.82 17.04
CA ALA A 79 13.44 -2.25 17.33
C ALA A 79 14.75 -2.96 16.98
N ILE A 80 15.41 -2.55 15.90
CA ILE A 80 16.67 -3.15 15.42
C ILE A 80 17.86 -2.67 16.26
N ASP A 81 17.91 -1.37 16.58
CA ASP A 81 18.95 -0.78 17.41
C ASP A 81 18.32 0.17 18.44
N PRO A 82 17.94 -0.34 19.61
CA PRO A 82 17.38 0.47 20.70
C PRO A 82 18.33 1.59 21.16
N ASN A 83 19.64 1.42 20.95
CA ASN A 83 20.69 2.35 21.35
C ASN A 83 21.40 2.96 20.13
N TYR A 84 20.67 3.16 19.03
CA TYR A 84 21.22 3.69 17.78
C TYR A 84 22.01 5.00 17.96
N GLU A 85 21.59 5.85 18.88
CA GLU A 85 22.31 7.09 19.19
C GLU A 85 23.67 6.81 19.84
N ASP A 86 23.77 5.80 20.71
CA ASP A 86 25.03 5.39 21.35
C ASP A 86 25.96 4.69 20.35
N THR A 87 25.44 3.91 19.41
CA THR A 87 26.25 3.23 18.38
C THR A 87 26.81 4.21 17.35
N VAL A 88 26.05 5.26 17.01
CA VAL A 88 26.52 6.40 16.21
C VAL A 88 27.54 7.23 17.01
N ALA A 89 27.28 7.52 18.29
CA ALA A 89 28.22 8.26 19.13
C ALA A 89 29.54 7.51 19.37
N ALA A 90 29.49 6.18 19.47
CA ALA A 90 30.66 5.31 19.58
C ALA A 90 31.36 5.07 18.22
N GLY A 91 30.80 5.56 17.10
CA GLY A 91 31.39 5.46 15.78
C GLY A 91 31.28 4.09 15.10
N TYR A 92 30.45 3.18 15.63
CA TYR A 92 30.21 1.87 15.02
C TYR A 92 29.30 1.95 13.79
N VAL A 93 28.47 2.99 13.72
CA VAL A 93 27.55 3.24 12.59
C VAL A 93 27.75 4.65 12.07
N GLU A 94 27.87 4.78 10.76
CA GLU A 94 27.99 6.08 10.10
C GLU A 94 26.70 6.91 10.27
N ALA A 95 26.83 8.17 10.66
CA ALA A 95 25.69 9.06 10.81
C ALA A 95 24.96 9.25 9.45
N PRO A 96 23.61 9.31 9.42
CA PRO A 96 22.86 9.46 8.16
C PRO A 96 23.27 10.68 7.32
N ALA A 97 23.71 11.77 7.97
CA ALA A 97 24.22 12.96 7.29
C ALA A 97 25.57 12.73 6.60
N ALA A 98 26.45 11.91 7.18
CA ALA A 98 27.74 11.55 6.59
C ALA A 98 27.57 10.61 5.39
N PHE A 99 26.71 9.59 5.53
CA PHE A 99 26.32 8.74 4.41
C PHE A 99 25.66 9.56 3.30
N GLY A 100 24.72 10.44 3.67
CA GLY A 100 24.04 11.37 2.76
C GLY A 100 25.02 12.25 1.98
N ALA A 101 26.02 12.83 2.66
CA ALA A 101 27.06 13.63 2.02
C ALA A 101 27.93 12.80 1.05
N ARG A 102 28.21 11.54 1.38
CA ARG A 102 28.97 10.61 0.53
C ARG A 102 28.20 10.20 -0.73
N ILE A 103 26.89 10.02 -0.66
CA ILE A 103 26.08 9.69 -1.85
C ILE A 103 25.61 10.93 -2.61
N ALA A 104 25.63 12.10 -1.97
CA ALA A 104 25.29 13.37 -2.58
C ALA A 104 26.48 14.02 -3.31
N THR A 105 27.67 13.41 -3.33
CA THR A 105 28.75 13.86 -4.21
C THR A 105 28.29 13.73 -5.66
N THR A 106 27.89 14.89 -6.20
CA THR A 106 28.06 15.40 -7.56
C THR A 106 28.14 14.37 -8.68
N PRO A 107 27.33 14.51 -9.76
CA PRO A 107 27.45 13.62 -10.91
C PRO A 107 28.91 13.63 -11.36
N VAL A 108 29.55 12.47 -11.29
CA VAL A 108 30.85 12.26 -11.92
C VAL A 108 30.61 12.66 -13.38
N PRO A 109 31.28 13.69 -13.93
CA PRO A 109 31.26 13.88 -15.37
C PRO A 109 32.03 12.70 -15.92
N SER A 110 31.31 11.63 -16.24
CA SER A 110 31.85 10.49 -16.93
C SER A 110 31.99 10.93 -18.40
N PRO A 111 33.21 11.15 -18.91
CA PRO A 111 33.40 11.54 -20.31
C PRO A 111 33.04 10.41 -21.29
N ALA A 112 32.55 9.26 -20.80
CA ALA A 112 32.34 8.04 -21.55
C ALA A 112 30.88 7.54 -21.57
N VAL A 113 29.91 8.29 -21.02
CA VAL A 113 28.49 7.94 -21.22
C VAL A 113 28.05 8.63 -22.53
N PRO A 114 27.71 7.89 -23.60
CA PRO A 114 27.15 8.48 -24.79
C PRO A 114 25.90 9.26 -24.36
N GLN A 115 25.91 10.58 -24.57
CA GLN A 115 24.69 11.35 -24.37
C GLN A 115 23.66 10.80 -25.34
N LEU A 116 22.61 10.18 -24.81
CA LEU A 116 21.47 9.73 -25.57
C LEU A 116 20.77 10.98 -26.12
N THR A 117 21.18 11.40 -27.31
CA THR A 117 20.55 12.52 -28.04
C THR A 117 19.08 12.18 -28.26
N ALA A 118 18.20 13.19 -28.25
CA ALA A 118 16.74 13.02 -28.31
C ALA A 118 16.22 12.12 -29.46
N ASN A 119 17.06 11.82 -30.46
CA ASN A 119 16.77 10.97 -31.61
C ASN A 119 17.05 9.47 -31.39
N HIS A 120 17.50 9.05 -30.21
CA HIS A 120 17.73 7.62 -29.90
C HIS A 120 16.44 6.83 -29.67
N LEU A 121 15.32 7.52 -29.42
CA LEU A 121 14.02 6.91 -29.29
C LEU A 121 13.35 6.85 -30.66
N PRO A 122 12.72 5.72 -31.04
CA PRO A 122 11.88 5.70 -32.22
C PRO A 122 10.79 6.77 -32.08
N PRO A 123 10.43 7.48 -33.17
CA PRO A 123 9.42 8.54 -33.11
C PRO A 123 8.11 7.97 -32.57
N SER A 124 7.46 8.77 -31.73
CA SER A 124 6.20 8.38 -31.08
C SER A 124 5.23 7.82 -32.13
N PRO A 125 4.53 6.70 -31.87
CA PRO A 125 3.53 6.18 -32.80
C PRO A 125 2.51 7.26 -33.19
N LEU A 126 2.23 8.24 -32.33
CA LEU A 126 1.34 9.36 -32.62
C LEU A 126 1.88 10.35 -33.65
N GLU A 127 3.19 10.34 -33.95
CA GLU A 127 3.80 11.15 -35.01
C GLU A 127 3.84 10.40 -36.34
N GLN A 128 3.69 9.07 -36.31
CA GLN A 128 3.68 8.23 -37.49
C GLN A 128 2.32 8.33 -38.21
N THR A 129 2.36 8.77 -39.46
CA THR A 129 1.17 8.95 -40.31
C THR A 129 0.32 7.68 -40.42
N GLY A 130 0.97 6.51 -40.47
CA GLY A 130 0.30 5.21 -40.54
C GLY A 130 -0.53 4.89 -39.30
N PHE A 131 0.04 5.08 -38.11
CA PHE A 131 -0.65 4.84 -36.85
C PHE A 131 -1.80 5.84 -36.63
N ARG A 132 -1.62 7.11 -37.02
CA ARG A 132 -2.72 8.10 -37.04
C ARG A 132 -3.88 7.67 -37.94
N ARG A 133 -3.58 7.06 -39.09
CA ARG A 133 -4.60 6.55 -40.02
C ARG A 133 -5.34 5.33 -39.43
N PHE A 134 -4.62 4.47 -38.73
CA PHE A 134 -5.17 3.32 -38.01
C PHE A 134 -6.10 3.73 -36.86
N ILE A 135 -5.70 4.69 -36.01
CA ILE A 135 -6.59 5.22 -34.96
C ILE A 135 -7.84 5.85 -35.60
N ARG A 136 -7.69 6.56 -36.72
CA ARG A 136 -8.83 7.15 -37.44
C ARG A 136 -9.74 6.09 -38.09
N SER A 137 -9.24 4.93 -38.49
CA SER A 137 -10.08 3.82 -38.98
C SER A 137 -10.86 3.16 -37.85
N LEU A 138 -10.29 3.04 -36.65
CA LEU A 138 -11.01 2.53 -35.48
C LEU A 138 -12.14 3.48 -35.03
N GLN A 139 -11.93 4.79 -35.14
CA GLN A 139 -12.94 5.80 -34.82
C GLN A 139 -14.10 5.89 -35.83
N LYS A 140 -13.91 5.43 -37.07
CA LYS A 140 -14.94 5.48 -38.12
C LYS A 140 -15.87 4.25 -38.15
N GLY A 141 -15.69 3.27 -37.27
CA GLY A 141 -16.49 2.06 -37.23
C GLY A 141 -16.06 1.07 -38.32
N GLY A 142 -15.83 -0.17 -37.90
CA GLY A 142 -15.61 -1.28 -38.83
C GLY A 142 -16.80 -1.45 -39.78
N ALA A 143 -16.48 -1.58 -41.06
CA ALA A 143 -17.28 -2.27 -42.05
C ALA A 143 -16.47 -3.49 -42.50
#